data_AF-A0A7V9QAC8-F1
#
_entry.id   AF-A0A7V9QAC8-F1
#
_cell.length_a   1.000
_cell.length_b   1.000
_cell.length_c   1.000
_cell.angle_alpha   90.00
_cell.angle_beta   90.00
_cell.angle_gamma   90.00
#
_symmetry.space_group_name_H-M   'P 1'
#
loop_
_entity.id
_entity.type
_entity.pdbx_description
1 polymer ?
#
loop_
_entity_poly.entity_id
_entity_poly.type
_entity_poly.pdbx_seq_one_letter_code
_entity_poly.pdbx_strand_id
1 'polypeptide(L)'
;LYTELAPWAALVQRFGRCARYPDESGRVIWLDLDLGEKQPVDHWARPYDRAELTAARKKLEGLDDVGLESLRKIKEEIDSEPGGQQAEDLFGYDPRFVPRDKDLFDLFDTTPDLSGADVDVSRFIRDGEELDVQVFWREVSGKEPGKRLRPHRRELCPVPFHRFRDFVREELKQGRGIWRRRYATGRSRKDPWEPLHRSRVDQAVFPGQVFLLERACGGYHPELGWTGDPRHNAFDLPVPAEAETRKSTAADDEEHADDLSISEWQSVLHHTRDVCQELESILTHEELHERLTDSDLKVLRLAARWHDRGKAHLSFTAKIKAESLSHSEVQQRLEGQPPAKAPEHAWRRDPLRTQPLETPDKQRDRRRPGHRHELASALSILETLYLANPAHEAFAWPDGLSRTDFGGDSERPSPVVCPDEPFVKELNDLCRDEFDLLVYLVAAHHGKVRMSLRSSPDDDRDDVPDPVPADTRQARGVRDGDELPLCEIPAADLSAAGMVAPGVTLWLDPMELGLSPRYGASWRERMQLLLERLGPFRLAYLEALLRAADCRASMKNDERGTGEA
;
A
#
# COMPACT_ATOMS: atom_id res chain seq x y z
N LEU A 1 10.62 -7.41 -32.57
CA LEU A 1 10.15 -6.09 -32.08
C LEU A 1 10.14 -5.11 -33.24
N TYR A 2 9.00 -4.46 -33.49
CA TYR A 2 8.94 -3.29 -34.37
C TYR A 2 8.86 -2.04 -33.49
N THR A 3 9.61 -0.99 -33.82
CA THR A 3 9.62 0.29 -33.11
C THR A 3 9.75 1.43 -34.11
N GLU A 4 9.11 2.57 -33.88
CA GLU A 4 9.46 3.81 -34.57
C GLU A 4 10.81 4.34 -34.08
N LEU A 5 11.42 5.22 -34.88
CA LEU A 5 12.56 6.03 -34.44
C LEU A 5 12.15 6.87 -33.22
N ALA A 6 12.91 6.76 -32.14
CA ALA A 6 12.68 7.43 -30.87
C ALA A 6 14.05 7.85 -30.26
N PRO A 7 14.06 8.70 -29.21
CA PRO A 7 15.30 9.01 -28.50
C PRO A 7 16.03 7.74 -28.04
N TRP A 8 17.36 7.79 -28.02
CA TRP A 8 18.20 6.62 -27.78
C TRP A 8 17.85 5.88 -26.48
N ALA A 9 17.62 6.60 -25.38
CA ALA A 9 17.22 5.99 -24.10
C ALA A 9 15.89 5.21 -24.21
N ALA A 10 14.90 5.74 -24.95
CA ALA A 10 13.63 5.07 -25.18
C ALA A 10 13.80 3.81 -26.05
N LEU A 11 14.66 3.88 -27.07
CA LEU A 11 15.02 2.73 -27.91
C LEU A 11 15.69 1.61 -27.10
N VAL A 12 16.70 1.93 -26.29
CA VAL A 12 17.37 0.96 -25.39
C VAL A 12 16.36 0.25 -24.49
N GLN A 13 15.43 0.99 -23.89
CA GLN A 13 14.37 0.40 -23.07
C GLN A 13 13.46 -0.54 -23.86
N ARG A 14 13.14 -0.20 -25.11
CA ARG A 14 12.31 -1.03 -26.00
C ARG A 14 13.06 -2.28 -26.44
N PHE A 15 14.35 -2.18 -26.75
CA PHE A 15 15.21 -3.32 -27.11
C PHE A 15 15.20 -4.39 -26.03
N GLY A 16 15.27 -3.99 -24.76
CA GLY A 16 15.16 -4.91 -23.62
C GLY A 16 13.82 -5.64 -23.49
N ARG A 17 12.81 -5.32 -24.31
CA ARG A 17 11.54 -6.06 -24.41
C ARG A 17 11.56 -7.13 -25.51
N CYS A 18 12.55 -7.12 -26.39
CA CYS A 18 12.74 -8.12 -27.43
C CYS A 18 13.60 -9.27 -26.87
N ALA A 19 13.12 -10.52 -26.96
CA ALA A 19 13.82 -11.69 -26.43
C ALA A 19 14.22 -11.50 -24.95
N ARG A 20 13.22 -11.29 -24.09
CA ARG A 20 13.41 -10.84 -22.70
C ARG A 20 13.90 -11.97 -21.79
N TYR A 21 13.57 -13.22 -22.12
CA TYR A 21 13.86 -14.38 -21.29
C TYR A 21 15.10 -15.14 -21.79
N PRO A 22 15.76 -15.92 -20.92
CA PRO A 22 16.83 -16.82 -21.33
C PRO A 22 16.41 -17.69 -22.52
N ASP A 23 17.36 -17.98 -23.41
CA ASP A 23 17.19 -18.82 -24.60
C ASP A 23 16.23 -18.28 -25.67
N GLU A 24 15.74 -17.04 -25.53
CA GLU A 24 15.01 -16.36 -26.60
C GLU A 24 15.96 -15.68 -27.59
N SER A 25 15.55 -15.65 -28.86
CA SER A 25 16.18 -14.81 -29.89
C SER A 25 15.13 -13.95 -30.56
N GLY A 26 15.51 -12.74 -30.97
CA GLY A 26 14.58 -11.78 -31.53
C GLY A 26 15.26 -10.85 -32.53
N ARG A 27 14.45 -10.29 -33.43
CA ARG A 27 14.89 -9.24 -34.35
C ARG A 27 14.24 -7.94 -33.97
N VAL A 28 15.02 -6.87 -33.93
CA VAL A 28 14.53 -5.50 -33.78
C VAL A 28 14.53 -4.86 -35.16
N ILE A 29 13.37 -4.35 -35.57
CA ILE A 29 13.20 -3.59 -36.80
C ILE A 29 12.72 -2.22 -36.40
N TRP A 30 13.49 -1.19 -36.70
CA TRP A 30 13.09 0.19 -36.46
C TRP A 30 12.57 0.82 -37.77
N LEU A 31 11.51 1.61 -37.65
CA LEU A 31 10.89 2.34 -38.74
C LEU A 31 11.49 3.74 -38.76
N ASP A 32 12.21 4.06 -39.82
CA ASP A 32 12.72 5.42 -40.00
C ASP A 32 11.58 6.41 -40.28
N LEU A 33 11.75 7.63 -39.78
CA LEU A 33 10.80 8.72 -39.94
C LEU A 33 11.43 9.80 -40.83
N ASP A 34 10.72 10.29 -41.85
CA ASP A 34 11.20 11.42 -42.61
C ASP A 34 11.15 12.69 -41.75
N LEU A 35 12.32 13.16 -41.31
CA LEU A 35 12.44 14.34 -40.44
C LEU A 35 12.52 15.66 -41.24
N GLY A 36 12.60 15.63 -42.58
CA GLY A 36 12.55 16.74 -43.55
C GLY A 36 13.38 18.00 -43.27
N GLU A 37 13.44 18.97 -44.19
CA GLU A 37 14.21 20.24 -43.99
C GLU A 37 13.35 21.51 -43.89
N LYS A 38 12.04 21.45 -44.16
CA LYS A 38 11.13 22.62 -44.11
C LYS A 38 9.76 22.22 -43.52
N GLN A 39 9.08 23.15 -42.86
CA GLN A 39 7.68 22.97 -42.46
C GLN A 39 6.82 22.47 -43.65
N PRO A 40 5.90 21.51 -43.44
CA PRO A 40 5.22 21.19 -42.18
C PRO A 40 5.73 19.92 -41.45
N VAL A 41 7.03 19.63 -41.50
CA VAL A 41 7.61 18.33 -41.07
C VAL A 41 7.83 18.19 -39.55
N ASP A 42 7.57 19.23 -38.74
CA ASP A 42 7.72 19.17 -37.27
C ASP A 42 6.75 18.19 -36.57
N HIS A 43 5.67 17.75 -37.23
CA HIS A 43 4.70 16.85 -36.62
C HIS A 43 5.20 15.40 -36.51
N TRP A 44 6.12 14.96 -37.38
CA TRP A 44 6.66 13.59 -37.34
C TRP A 44 7.70 13.40 -36.24
N ALA A 45 8.37 14.47 -35.81
CA ALA A 45 9.31 14.42 -34.68
C ALA A 45 8.57 14.35 -33.33
N ARG A 46 7.38 14.95 -33.23
CA ARG A 46 6.59 14.97 -31.99
C ARG A 46 6.14 13.55 -31.59
N PRO A 47 6.20 13.20 -30.30
CA PRO A 47 6.43 14.08 -29.15
C PRO A 47 7.90 14.36 -28.80
N TYR A 48 8.85 13.81 -29.55
CA TYR A 48 10.28 13.88 -29.22
C TYR A 48 10.97 15.12 -29.79
N ASP A 49 12.15 15.43 -29.26
CA ASP A 49 13.01 16.44 -29.85
C ASP A 49 13.68 15.91 -31.12
N ARG A 50 13.73 16.74 -32.17
CA ARG A 50 14.31 16.37 -33.46
C ARG A 50 15.80 16.07 -33.37
N ALA A 51 16.54 16.78 -32.52
CA ALA A 51 17.98 16.56 -32.33
C ALA A 51 18.22 15.17 -31.74
N GLU A 52 17.44 14.77 -30.73
CA GLU A 52 17.51 13.43 -30.13
C GLU A 52 17.21 12.32 -31.14
N LEU A 53 16.20 12.50 -32.00
CA LEU A 53 15.89 11.53 -33.07
C LEU A 53 17.03 11.43 -34.09
N THR A 54 17.65 12.56 -34.43
CA THR A 54 18.76 12.60 -35.39
C THR A 54 20.00 11.90 -34.82
N ALA A 55 20.31 12.14 -33.54
CA ALA A 55 21.40 11.47 -32.83
C ALA A 55 21.15 9.97 -32.71
N ALA A 56 19.93 9.56 -32.34
CA ALA A 56 19.53 8.17 -32.25
C ALA A 56 19.63 7.44 -33.61
N ARG A 57 19.16 8.07 -34.69
CA ARG A 57 19.29 7.52 -36.06
C ARG A 57 20.75 7.25 -36.39
N LYS A 58 21.61 8.26 -36.22
CA LYS A 58 23.04 8.14 -36.52
C LYS A 58 23.68 7.01 -35.74
N LYS A 59 23.28 6.80 -34.49
CA LYS A 59 23.77 5.67 -33.69
C LYS A 59 23.25 4.34 -34.22
N LEU A 60 21.97 4.22 -34.56
CA LEU A 60 21.36 2.99 -35.09
C LEU A 60 21.95 2.55 -36.43
N GLU A 61 22.25 3.48 -37.33
CA GLU A 61 22.85 3.18 -38.64
C GLU A 61 24.22 2.47 -38.53
N GLY A 62 24.91 2.66 -37.39
CA GLY A 62 26.19 2.02 -37.11
C GLY A 62 26.09 0.69 -36.34
N LEU A 63 24.88 0.16 -36.11
CA LEU A 63 24.67 -1.03 -35.27
C LEU A 63 24.06 -2.19 -36.06
N ASP A 64 24.70 -3.35 -35.95
CA ASP A 64 24.17 -4.62 -36.45
C ASP A 64 23.43 -5.42 -35.35
N ASP A 65 23.67 -5.07 -34.09
CA ASP A 65 23.12 -5.75 -32.91
C ASP A 65 22.77 -4.78 -31.78
N VAL A 66 21.69 -5.11 -31.06
CA VAL A 66 21.20 -4.38 -29.88
C VAL A 66 20.96 -5.32 -28.70
N GLY A 67 21.63 -6.47 -28.67
CA GLY A 67 21.65 -7.38 -27.53
C GLY A 67 22.30 -6.74 -26.29
N LEU A 68 22.02 -7.28 -25.10
CA LEU A 68 22.48 -6.73 -23.82
C LEU A 68 24.00 -6.55 -23.75
N GLU A 69 24.76 -7.52 -24.27
CA GLU A 69 26.23 -7.47 -24.30
C GLU A 69 26.74 -6.34 -25.19
N SER A 70 26.15 -6.17 -26.38
CA SER A 70 26.50 -5.09 -27.31
C SER A 70 26.11 -3.73 -26.75
N LEU A 71 24.92 -3.60 -26.14
CA LEU A 71 24.48 -2.36 -25.49
C LEU A 71 25.36 -1.96 -24.31
N ARG A 72 25.88 -2.92 -23.53
CA ARG A 72 26.87 -2.66 -22.48
C ARG A 72 28.16 -2.06 -23.05
N LYS A 73 28.71 -2.66 -24.10
CA LYS A 73 29.91 -2.15 -24.79
C LYS A 73 29.68 -0.76 -25.38
N ILE A 74 28.53 -0.55 -26.04
CA ILE A 74 28.14 0.76 -26.57
C ILE A 74 28.08 1.81 -25.46
N LYS A 75 27.56 1.45 -24.28
CA LYS A 75 27.53 2.37 -23.13
C LYS A 75 28.93 2.70 -22.62
N GLU A 76 29.80 1.71 -22.49
CA GLU A 76 31.21 1.91 -22.09
C GLU A 76 31.96 2.80 -23.09
N GLU A 77 31.72 2.63 -24.40
CA GLU A 77 32.28 3.47 -25.46
C GLU A 77 31.81 4.92 -25.36
N ILE A 78 30.50 5.13 -25.15
CA ILE A 78 29.92 6.48 -24.98
C ILE A 78 30.52 7.16 -23.74
N ASP A 79 30.62 6.42 -22.62
CA ASP A 79 31.14 6.96 -21.35
C ASP A 79 32.64 7.27 -21.41
N SER A 80 33.39 6.56 -22.26
CA SER A 80 34.83 6.72 -22.42
C SER A 80 35.21 7.78 -23.46
N GLU A 81 34.24 8.38 -24.16
CA GLU A 81 34.52 9.38 -25.19
C GLU A 81 35.10 10.67 -24.60
N PRO A 82 36.28 11.14 -25.07
CA PRO A 82 36.83 12.42 -24.66
C PRO A 82 35.89 13.57 -25.04
N GLY A 83 35.45 14.35 -24.05
CA GLY A 83 34.57 15.51 -24.25
C GLY A 83 33.08 15.21 -24.15
N GLY A 84 32.66 13.95 -24.06
CA GLY A 84 31.29 13.56 -23.69
C GLY A 84 30.17 13.92 -24.68
N GLN A 85 30.49 14.34 -25.91
CA GLN A 85 29.50 14.83 -26.86
C GLN A 85 28.45 13.76 -27.24
N GLN A 86 28.86 12.50 -27.44
CA GLN A 86 27.91 11.41 -27.69
C GLN A 86 26.97 11.18 -26.51
N ALA A 87 27.46 11.36 -25.28
CA ALA A 87 26.63 11.22 -24.10
C ALA A 87 25.59 12.35 -24.05
N GLU A 88 25.99 13.60 -24.33
CA GLU A 88 25.07 14.74 -24.43
C GLU A 88 24.04 14.57 -25.55
N ASP A 89 24.45 14.11 -26.73
CA ASP A 89 23.57 13.95 -27.89
C ASP A 89 22.56 12.80 -27.72
N LEU A 90 22.97 11.69 -27.10
CA LEU A 90 22.14 10.48 -26.95
C LEU A 90 21.35 10.44 -25.63
N PHE A 91 21.81 11.18 -24.61
CA PHE A 91 21.21 11.23 -23.28
C PHE A 91 20.96 12.69 -22.84
N GLY A 92 20.46 13.53 -23.76
CA GLY A 92 20.23 14.96 -23.53
C GLY A 92 19.09 15.30 -22.55
N TYR A 93 18.38 14.30 -22.00
CA TYR A 93 17.39 14.52 -20.96
C TYR A 93 18.06 14.93 -19.64
N ASP A 94 17.90 16.20 -19.28
CA ASP A 94 18.35 16.77 -18.01
C ASP A 94 17.14 16.97 -17.08
N PRO A 95 16.88 16.04 -16.13
CA PRO A 95 15.74 16.17 -15.22
C PRO A 95 15.90 17.38 -14.29
N ARG A 96 14.92 18.30 -14.28
CA ARG A 96 14.91 19.45 -13.35
C ARG A 96 14.96 19.02 -11.88
N PHE A 97 14.41 17.85 -11.57
CA PHE A 97 14.36 17.30 -10.21
C PHE A 97 14.91 15.88 -10.17
N VAL A 98 16.08 15.73 -9.55
CA VAL A 98 16.63 14.43 -9.18
C VAL A 98 16.35 14.21 -7.70
N PRO A 99 15.72 13.08 -7.28
CA PRO A 99 15.57 12.76 -5.87
C PRO A 99 16.93 12.77 -5.18
N ARG A 100 17.07 13.58 -4.13
CA ARG A 100 18.26 13.59 -3.26
C ARG A 100 18.00 12.75 -2.03
N ASP A 101 19.04 12.51 -1.24
CA ASP A 101 18.94 11.73 0.00
C ASP A 101 17.78 12.19 0.88
N LYS A 102 17.67 13.50 1.14
CA LYS A 102 16.54 14.05 1.92
C LYS A 102 15.18 13.70 1.31
N ASP A 103 15.04 13.78 -0.01
CA ASP A 103 13.78 13.47 -0.68
C ASP A 103 13.43 11.99 -0.47
N LEU A 104 14.39 11.06 -0.50
CA LEU A 104 14.15 9.64 -0.25
C LEU A 104 13.66 9.36 1.18
N PHE A 105 14.14 10.11 2.17
CA PHE A 105 13.65 10.03 3.55
C PHE A 105 12.24 10.60 3.69
N ASP A 106 11.98 11.77 3.09
CA ASP A 106 10.67 12.42 3.13
C ASP A 106 9.61 11.58 2.39
N LEU A 107 9.97 10.93 1.28
CA LEU A 107 9.08 10.08 0.49
C LEU A 107 8.78 8.72 1.14
N PHE A 108 9.51 8.34 2.18
CA PHE A 108 9.26 7.09 2.89
C PHE A 108 7.98 7.15 3.74
N ASP A 109 7.67 8.31 4.32
CA ASP A 109 6.46 8.53 5.10
C ASP A 109 5.26 8.78 4.17
N THR A 110 4.59 7.70 3.78
CA THR A 110 3.38 7.75 2.94
C THR A 110 2.11 8.12 3.71
N THR A 111 2.22 8.63 4.95
CA THR A 111 1.03 9.04 5.70
C THR A 111 0.42 10.29 5.07
N PRO A 112 -0.88 10.30 4.72
CA PRO A 112 -1.53 11.50 4.18
C PRO A 112 -1.42 12.66 5.16
N ASP A 113 -1.19 13.88 4.68
CA ASP A 113 -0.99 15.08 5.51
C ASP A 113 -2.23 15.44 6.38
N LEU A 114 -2.17 16.55 7.13
CA LEU A 114 -3.29 16.98 7.98
C LEU A 114 -4.59 17.30 7.20
N SER A 115 -4.49 17.56 5.89
CA SER A 115 -5.64 17.74 5.01
C SER A 115 -6.15 16.41 4.42
N GLY A 116 -5.41 15.32 4.64
CA GLY A 116 -5.66 14.00 4.06
C GLY A 116 -5.10 13.86 2.64
N ALA A 117 -4.17 14.73 2.22
CA ALA A 117 -3.53 14.64 0.91
C ALA A 117 -2.32 13.69 0.96
N ASP A 118 -2.18 12.84 -0.06
CA ASP A 118 -1.04 11.94 -0.20
C ASP A 118 0.26 12.69 -0.55
N VAL A 119 1.40 12.01 -0.38
CA VAL A 119 2.72 12.56 -0.72
C VAL A 119 2.81 12.85 -2.21
N ASP A 120 3.12 14.10 -2.55
CA ASP A 120 3.28 14.52 -3.94
C ASP A 120 4.67 14.14 -4.51
N VAL A 121 4.67 13.10 -5.34
CA VAL A 121 5.84 12.62 -6.09
C VAL A 121 5.90 13.17 -7.52
N SER A 122 4.93 13.99 -7.95
CA SER A 122 4.77 14.42 -9.35
C SER A 122 6.03 15.06 -9.92
N ARG A 123 6.72 15.90 -9.13
CA ARG A 123 8.00 16.53 -9.51
C ARG A 123 9.10 15.55 -9.92
N PHE A 124 9.05 14.28 -9.47
CA PHE A 124 10.03 13.24 -9.80
C PHE A 124 9.55 12.31 -10.91
N ILE A 125 8.27 12.35 -11.28
CA ILE A 125 7.69 11.50 -12.32
C ILE A 125 7.60 12.29 -13.61
N ARG A 126 8.54 12.03 -14.53
CA ARG A 126 8.61 12.61 -15.89
C ARG A 126 8.58 14.13 -15.84
N ASP A 127 9.73 14.75 -16.07
CA ASP A 127 9.87 16.19 -16.09
C ASP A 127 9.27 16.84 -17.37
N GLY A 128 8.05 16.47 -17.73
CA GLY A 128 7.35 16.88 -18.93
C GLY A 128 5.99 17.52 -18.64
N GLU A 129 5.43 18.18 -19.64
CA GLU A 129 4.05 18.71 -19.62
C GLU A 129 2.99 17.59 -19.77
N GLU A 130 3.23 16.39 -19.22
CA GLU A 130 2.25 15.31 -19.17
C GLU A 130 1.19 15.62 -18.10
N LEU A 131 0.42 16.66 -18.40
CA LEU A 131 -0.71 17.13 -17.62
C LEU A 131 -1.93 16.27 -17.96
N ASP A 132 -1.81 14.95 -17.87
CA ASP A 132 -2.87 14.03 -18.31
C ASP A 132 -3.78 13.61 -17.16
N VAL A 133 -5.05 13.39 -17.50
CA VAL A 133 -5.97 12.58 -16.71
C VAL A 133 -6.04 11.19 -17.32
N GLN A 134 -6.44 10.20 -16.54
CA GLN A 134 -6.71 8.85 -17.02
C GLN A 134 -8.21 8.65 -17.19
N VAL A 135 -8.65 8.30 -18.39
CA VAL A 135 -10.06 8.19 -18.77
C VAL A 135 -10.37 6.77 -19.17
N PHE A 136 -11.51 6.24 -18.72
CA PHE A 136 -12.02 4.96 -19.20
C PHE A 136 -13.54 5.01 -19.36
N TRP A 137 -14.07 4.09 -20.15
CA TRP A 137 -15.49 4.07 -20.54
C TRP A 137 -16.17 2.80 -20.04
N ARG A 138 -17.41 2.91 -19.56
CA ARG A 138 -18.28 1.76 -19.23
C ARG A 138 -19.72 2.03 -19.63
N GLU A 139 -20.49 0.95 -19.76
CA GLU A 139 -21.96 1.02 -19.66
C GLU A 139 -22.32 1.12 -18.18
N VAL A 140 -22.93 2.22 -17.76
CA VAL A 140 -23.37 2.42 -16.37
C VAL A 140 -24.85 2.07 -16.28
N SER A 141 -25.16 0.88 -15.80
CA SER A 141 -26.53 0.43 -15.59
C SER A 141 -27.11 1.10 -14.33
N GLY A 142 -27.79 2.24 -14.48
CA GLY A 142 -28.43 2.97 -13.37
C GLY A 142 -28.10 4.46 -13.38
N LYS A 143 -28.22 5.12 -12.21
CA LYS A 143 -27.86 6.55 -12.05
C LYS A 143 -26.38 6.77 -11.67
N GLU A 144 -25.72 5.75 -11.15
CA GLU A 144 -24.38 5.84 -10.57
C GLU A 144 -23.57 4.56 -10.87
N PRO A 145 -22.23 4.65 -10.94
CA PRO A 145 -21.36 3.49 -11.13
C PRO A 145 -21.43 2.52 -9.95
N GLY A 146 -21.13 1.24 -10.21
CA GLY A 146 -20.99 0.27 -9.14
C GLY A 146 -19.84 0.66 -8.20
N LYS A 147 -20.04 0.58 -6.88
CA LYS A 147 -19.03 1.00 -5.88
C LYS A 147 -17.70 0.24 -5.97
N ARG A 148 -17.74 -1.03 -6.39
CA ARG A 148 -16.55 -1.87 -6.60
C ARG A 148 -15.91 -1.72 -7.98
N LEU A 149 -16.46 -0.85 -8.83
CA LEU A 149 -15.92 -0.64 -10.16
C LEU A 149 -14.51 -0.08 -10.06
N ARG A 150 -13.58 -0.74 -10.74
CA ARG A 150 -12.18 -0.37 -10.86
C ARG A 150 -11.78 -0.42 -12.32
N PRO A 151 -11.05 0.59 -12.82
CA PRO A 151 -10.49 0.51 -14.16
C PRO A 151 -9.34 -0.50 -14.16
N HIS A 152 -9.34 -1.41 -15.13
CA HIS A 152 -8.17 -2.18 -15.44
C HIS A 152 -7.14 -1.30 -16.16
N ARG A 153 -5.84 -1.58 -16.00
CA ARG A 153 -4.77 -0.78 -16.64
C ARG A 153 -4.93 -0.64 -18.16
N ARG A 154 -5.49 -1.67 -18.82
CA ARG A 154 -5.78 -1.65 -20.27
C ARG A 154 -6.97 -0.79 -20.68
N GLU A 155 -7.81 -0.38 -19.73
CA GLU A 155 -8.95 0.50 -19.99
C GLU A 155 -8.57 1.98 -19.87
N LEU A 156 -7.46 2.29 -19.22
CA LEU A 156 -7.03 3.66 -18.95
C LEU A 156 -6.40 4.28 -20.21
N CYS A 157 -7.05 5.33 -20.70
CA CYS A 157 -6.58 6.17 -21.79
C CYS A 157 -6.07 7.50 -21.21
N PRO A 158 -4.77 7.82 -21.37
CA PRO A 158 -4.24 9.13 -20.98
C PRO A 158 -4.81 10.22 -21.90
N VAL A 159 -5.29 11.32 -21.31
CA VAL A 159 -5.86 12.46 -22.03
C VAL A 159 -5.34 13.76 -21.43
N PRO A 160 -4.82 14.71 -22.24
CA PRO A 160 -4.43 16.02 -21.75
C PRO A 160 -5.57 16.71 -21.01
N PHE A 161 -5.36 17.04 -19.73
CA PHE A 161 -6.40 17.50 -18.81
C PHE A 161 -7.19 18.69 -19.35
N HIS A 162 -6.53 19.60 -20.09
CA HIS A 162 -7.17 20.78 -20.67
C HIS A 162 -8.13 20.39 -21.81
N ARG A 163 -7.76 19.44 -22.67
CA ARG A 163 -8.64 18.90 -23.72
C ARG A 163 -9.80 18.12 -23.11
N PHE A 164 -9.50 17.31 -22.09
CA PHE A 164 -10.51 16.59 -21.34
C PHE A 164 -11.52 17.54 -20.68
N ARG A 165 -11.03 18.59 -20.01
CA ARG A 165 -11.83 19.63 -19.34
C ARG A 165 -12.82 20.30 -20.30
N ASP A 166 -12.36 20.65 -21.51
CA ASP A 166 -13.21 21.26 -22.52
C ASP A 166 -14.26 20.26 -23.06
N PHE A 167 -13.87 19.00 -23.29
CA PHE A 167 -14.78 17.93 -23.70
C PHE A 167 -15.88 17.66 -22.66
N VAL A 168 -15.52 17.44 -21.38
CA VAL A 168 -16.50 17.13 -20.33
C VAL A 168 -17.47 18.28 -20.07
N ARG A 169 -17.04 19.53 -20.29
CA ARG A 169 -17.91 20.70 -20.15
C ARG A 169 -19.08 20.65 -21.12
N GLU A 170 -18.87 20.14 -22.34
CA GLU A 170 -19.93 19.98 -23.33
C GLU A 170 -20.78 18.74 -23.07
N GLU A 171 -20.17 17.60 -22.75
CA GLU A 171 -20.91 16.35 -22.49
C GLU A 171 -21.80 16.43 -21.24
N LEU A 172 -21.36 17.14 -20.19
CA LEU A 172 -22.21 17.41 -19.01
C LEU A 172 -23.43 18.28 -19.36
N LYS A 173 -23.39 19.13 -20.41
CA LYS A 173 -24.58 19.87 -20.87
C LYS A 173 -25.61 18.94 -21.50
N GLN A 174 -25.16 17.84 -22.11
CA GLN A 174 -26.01 16.81 -22.70
C GLN A 174 -26.54 15.82 -21.65
N GLY A 175 -26.24 16.03 -20.37
CA GLY A 175 -26.69 15.18 -19.27
C GLY A 175 -25.97 13.84 -19.20
N ARG A 176 -24.79 13.71 -19.80
CA ARG A 176 -23.98 12.49 -19.75
C ARG A 176 -23.40 12.25 -18.36
N GLY A 177 -23.32 10.99 -17.98
CA GLY A 177 -22.68 10.55 -16.75
C GLY A 177 -21.15 10.60 -16.85
N ILE A 178 -20.53 11.44 -16.02
CA ILE A 178 -19.08 11.54 -15.87
C ILE A 178 -18.79 11.55 -14.38
N TRP A 179 -17.91 10.65 -13.94
CA TRP A 179 -17.53 10.51 -12.54
C TRP A 179 -16.03 10.58 -12.34
N ARG A 180 -15.61 11.25 -11.28
CA ARG A 180 -14.23 11.30 -10.81
C ARG A 180 -14.00 10.24 -9.74
N ARG A 181 -12.91 9.48 -9.83
CA ARG A 181 -12.49 8.60 -8.75
C ARG A 181 -11.99 9.42 -7.56
N ARG A 182 -12.46 9.09 -6.35
CA ARG A 182 -11.95 9.61 -5.07
C ARG A 182 -11.18 8.51 -4.36
N TYR A 183 -10.05 8.88 -3.76
CA TYR A 183 -9.18 7.96 -3.01
C TYR A 183 -9.30 8.14 -1.49
N ALA A 184 -9.66 9.34 -1.01
CA ALA A 184 -9.90 9.62 0.41
C ALA A 184 -11.40 9.59 0.76
N THR A 185 -11.80 8.73 1.69
CA THR A 185 -13.17 8.65 2.23
C THR A 185 -13.32 9.53 3.47
N GLY A 186 -13.43 10.84 3.28
CA GLY A 186 -13.79 11.75 4.37
C GLY A 186 -15.26 11.66 4.80
N ARG A 187 -15.50 11.73 6.12
CA ARG A 187 -16.69 12.05 6.96
C ARG A 187 -18.14 11.75 6.52
N SER A 188 -18.47 11.43 5.27
CA SER A 188 -19.88 11.29 4.85
C SER A 188 -20.14 10.48 3.56
N ARG A 189 -19.13 10.10 2.77
CA ARG A 189 -19.41 9.57 1.41
C ARG A 189 -18.58 8.32 1.10
N LYS A 190 -19.26 7.17 1.16
CA LYS A 190 -18.73 5.84 0.82
C LYS A 190 -18.62 5.56 -0.69
N ASP A 191 -18.95 6.53 -1.53
CA ASP A 191 -18.90 6.32 -2.98
C ASP A 191 -17.52 6.73 -3.53
N PRO A 192 -16.73 5.78 -4.07
CA PRO A 192 -15.46 6.11 -4.70
C PRO A 192 -15.65 6.89 -6.01
N TRP A 193 -16.88 6.99 -6.54
CA TRP A 193 -17.20 7.71 -7.75
C TRP A 193 -18.02 8.97 -7.45
N GLU A 194 -17.39 10.14 -7.58
CA GLU A 194 -18.08 11.42 -7.46
C GLU A 194 -18.60 11.89 -8.82
N PRO A 195 -19.92 12.16 -8.97
CA PRO A 195 -20.44 12.75 -10.20
C PRO A 195 -19.85 14.15 -10.41
N LEU A 196 -19.32 14.39 -11.61
CA LEU A 196 -18.76 15.67 -11.97
C LEU A 196 -19.89 16.66 -12.28
N HIS A 197 -19.92 17.78 -11.55
CA HIS A 197 -20.90 18.83 -11.81
C HIS A 197 -20.32 19.94 -12.68
N ARG A 198 -21.14 20.44 -13.62
CA ARG A 198 -20.76 21.50 -14.57
C ARG A 198 -20.14 22.73 -13.91
N SER A 199 -20.64 23.14 -12.74
CA SER A 199 -20.15 24.31 -12.01
C SER A 199 -18.79 24.11 -11.34
N ARG A 200 -18.28 22.88 -11.29
CA ARG A 200 -17.02 22.53 -10.61
C ARG A 200 -15.94 22.00 -11.54
N VAL A 201 -16.21 21.86 -12.84
CA VAL A 201 -15.26 21.27 -13.81
C VAL A 201 -13.87 21.91 -13.72
N ASP A 202 -13.78 23.25 -13.65
CA ASP A 202 -12.50 23.95 -13.62
C ASP A 202 -11.70 23.74 -12.32
N GLN A 203 -12.38 23.43 -11.21
CA GLN A 203 -11.76 23.12 -9.91
C GLN A 203 -11.51 21.62 -9.73
N ALA A 204 -12.27 20.79 -10.44
CA ALA A 204 -12.33 19.35 -10.23
C ALA A 204 -11.47 18.56 -11.20
N VAL A 205 -11.14 19.10 -12.38
CA VAL A 205 -10.32 18.46 -13.41
C VAL A 205 -8.90 19.01 -13.40
N PHE A 206 -7.96 18.19 -12.95
CA PHE A 206 -6.52 18.48 -12.94
C PHE A 206 -5.72 17.18 -13.16
N PRO A 207 -4.42 17.28 -13.53
CA PRO A 207 -3.60 16.11 -13.86
C PRO A 207 -3.56 15.03 -12.77
N GLY A 208 -3.33 13.78 -13.18
CA GLY A 208 -3.17 12.63 -12.30
C GLY A 208 -4.48 11.98 -11.82
N GLN A 209 -5.63 12.56 -12.17
CA GLN A 209 -6.95 12.03 -11.78
C GLN A 209 -7.46 10.94 -12.71
N VAL A 210 -8.34 10.09 -12.18
CA VAL A 210 -9.04 9.05 -12.94
C VAL A 210 -10.52 9.40 -13.12
N PHE A 211 -11.03 9.33 -14.34
CA PHE A 211 -12.41 9.60 -14.69
C PHE A 211 -13.07 8.42 -15.40
N LEU A 212 -14.29 8.11 -14.98
CA LEU A 212 -15.20 7.21 -15.65
C LEU A 212 -16.17 8.01 -16.52
N LEU A 213 -16.26 7.66 -17.81
CA LEU A 213 -17.25 8.18 -18.74
C LEU A 213 -18.28 7.09 -19.06
N GLU A 214 -19.54 7.47 -19.17
CA GLU A 214 -20.50 6.65 -19.91
C GLU A 214 -20.00 6.47 -21.35
N ARG A 215 -20.13 5.26 -21.90
CA ARG A 215 -19.78 4.97 -23.31
C ARG A 215 -20.39 6.00 -24.28
N ALA A 216 -21.61 6.45 -23.99
CA ALA A 216 -22.34 7.40 -24.80
C ALA A 216 -21.73 8.81 -24.85
N CYS A 217 -20.76 9.14 -24.00
CA CYS A 217 -19.95 10.37 -24.12
C CYS A 217 -19.11 10.36 -25.40
N GLY A 218 -18.69 9.18 -25.87
CA GLY A 218 -17.76 9.06 -27.00
C GLY A 218 -16.36 9.61 -26.69
N GLY A 219 -15.72 10.21 -27.69
CA GLY A 219 -14.38 10.77 -27.58
C GLY A 219 -13.24 9.77 -27.78
N TYR A 220 -13.54 8.52 -28.12
CA TYR A 220 -12.56 7.45 -28.30
C TYR A 220 -12.77 6.66 -29.59
N HIS A 221 -11.71 6.45 -30.35
CA HIS A 221 -11.71 5.62 -31.56
C HIS A 221 -10.76 4.42 -31.36
N PRO A 222 -11.16 3.17 -31.69
CA PRO A 222 -10.36 1.97 -31.44
C PRO A 222 -8.94 2.03 -32.03
N GLU A 223 -8.79 2.66 -33.19
CA GLU A 223 -7.50 2.77 -33.89
C GLU A 223 -6.73 4.06 -33.57
N LEU A 224 -7.40 5.13 -33.14
CA LEU A 224 -6.79 6.46 -32.97
C LEU A 224 -6.62 6.85 -31.49
N GLY A 225 -7.22 6.10 -30.57
CA GLY A 225 -7.25 6.44 -29.15
C GLY A 225 -8.19 7.61 -28.86
N TRP A 226 -7.78 8.51 -27.97
CA TRP A 226 -8.55 9.71 -27.63
C TRP A 226 -8.64 10.68 -28.82
N THR A 227 -9.86 10.97 -29.27
CA THR A 227 -10.14 11.95 -30.33
C THR A 227 -10.83 13.21 -29.81
N GLY A 228 -11.50 13.14 -28.66
CA GLY A 228 -12.33 14.22 -28.14
C GLY A 228 -13.58 14.51 -28.99
N ASP A 229 -13.92 13.64 -29.94
CA ASP A 229 -15.14 13.76 -30.76
C ASP A 229 -16.27 12.89 -30.15
N PRO A 230 -17.38 13.49 -29.67
CA PRO A 230 -18.48 12.73 -29.07
C PRO A 230 -19.15 11.73 -30.02
N ARG A 231 -18.97 11.90 -31.35
CA ARG A 231 -19.47 10.97 -32.37
C ARG A 231 -18.68 9.65 -32.39
N HIS A 232 -17.47 9.64 -31.86
CA HIS A 232 -16.67 8.42 -31.69
C HIS A 232 -17.10 7.70 -30.41
N ASN A 233 -18.30 7.12 -30.46
CA ASN A 233 -18.91 6.35 -29.37
C ASN A 233 -19.20 4.88 -29.75
N ALA A 234 -18.97 4.53 -31.02
CA ALA A 234 -19.09 3.17 -31.56
C ALA A 234 -17.76 2.43 -31.42
N PHE A 235 -17.48 1.93 -30.23
CA PHE A 235 -16.34 1.06 -29.96
C PHE A 235 -16.73 -0.03 -28.96
N ASP A 236 -16.07 -1.16 -29.04
CA ASP A 236 -16.23 -2.24 -28.06
C ASP A 236 -15.50 -1.84 -26.78
N LEU A 237 -16.20 -1.99 -25.66
CA LEU A 237 -15.58 -1.83 -24.37
C LEU A 237 -14.67 -3.04 -24.11
N PRO A 238 -13.45 -2.84 -23.60
CA PRO A 238 -12.64 -3.95 -23.14
C PRO A 238 -13.47 -4.79 -22.18
N VAL A 239 -13.54 -6.09 -22.40
CA VAL A 239 -14.15 -6.98 -21.41
C VAL A 239 -13.34 -6.81 -20.13
N PRO A 240 -13.94 -6.33 -19.02
CA PRO A 240 -13.24 -6.36 -17.74
C PRO A 240 -12.74 -7.78 -17.55
N ALA A 241 -11.41 -7.96 -17.45
CA ALA A 241 -10.90 -9.25 -17.08
C ALA A 241 -11.51 -9.58 -15.71
N GLU A 242 -12.51 -10.47 -15.66
CA GLU A 242 -13.19 -10.87 -14.42
C GLU A 242 -12.25 -11.61 -13.45
N ALA A 243 -10.95 -11.71 -13.75
CA ALA A 243 -10.02 -12.62 -13.09
C ALA A 243 -8.78 -11.99 -12.43
N GLU A 244 -8.55 -10.67 -12.45
CA GLU A 244 -7.25 -10.13 -11.95
C GLU A 244 -7.31 -8.92 -11.03
N THR A 245 -8.46 -8.61 -10.40
CA THR A 245 -8.38 -7.80 -9.17
C THR A 245 -7.86 -8.71 -8.07
N ARG A 246 -6.53 -8.92 -8.02
CA ARG A 246 -5.90 -9.69 -6.94
C ARG A 246 -6.28 -9.00 -5.63
N LYS A 247 -6.78 -9.76 -4.64
CA LYS A 247 -7.17 -9.22 -3.32
C LYS A 247 -6.08 -8.34 -2.71
N SER A 248 -4.81 -8.63 -2.98
CA SER A 248 -3.66 -7.79 -2.59
C SER A 248 -3.74 -6.37 -3.16
N THR A 249 -3.98 -6.22 -4.47
CA THR A 249 -4.12 -4.89 -5.11
C THR A 249 -5.35 -4.14 -4.61
N ALA A 250 -6.44 -4.84 -4.28
CA ALA A 250 -7.64 -4.22 -3.75
C ALA A 250 -7.46 -3.75 -2.28
N ALA A 251 -6.70 -4.50 -1.48
CA ALA A 251 -6.33 -4.12 -0.10
C ALA A 251 -5.43 -2.88 -0.04
N ASP A 252 -4.57 -2.67 -1.05
CA ASP A 252 -3.67 -1.52 -1.10
C ASP A 252 -4.41 -0.22 -1.53
N ASP A 253 -5.41 -0.35 -2.41
CA ASP A 253 -6.12 0.72 -3.11
C ASP A 253 -7.06 1.58 -2.24
N GLU A 254 -7.58 1.03 -1.14
CA GLU A 254 -8.48 1.75 -0.22
C GLU A 254 -7.90 1.80 1.19
N GLU A 255 -8.19 2.88 1.91
CA GLU A 255 -7.87 2.95 3.33
C GLU A 255 -8.56 1.81 4.07
N HIS A 256 -9.86 1.58 3.89
CA HIS A 256 -10.60 0.61 4.71
C HIS A 256 -10.67 -0.82 4.18
N ALA A 257 -10.01 -1.15 3.06
CA ALA A 257 -10.06 -2.49 2.49
C ALA A 257 -9.31 -3.50 3.38
N ASP A 258 -9.92 -4.67 3.55
CA ASP A 258 -9.38 -5.82 4.29
C ASP A 258 -9.63 -7.09 3.46
N ASP A 259 -9.49 -6.96 2.13
CA ASP A 259 -9.87 -7.99 1.17
C ASP A 259 -9.02 -9.26 1.32
N LEU A 260 -7.81 -9.14 1.87
CA LEU A 260 -6.96 -10.29 2.24
C LEU A 260 -7.60 -11.15 3.34
N SER A 261 -8.52 -10.62 4.15
CA SER A 261 -9.22 -11.38 5.18
C SER A 261 -10.42 -12.18 4.65
N ILE A 262 -10.85 -11.94 3.41
CA ILE A 262 -11.93 -12.68 2.76
C ILE A 262 -11.36 -13.99 2.20
N SER A 263 -11.59 -15.12 2.86
CA SER A 263 -11.22 -16.47 2.38
C SER A 263 -12.03 -17.54 3.12
N GLU A 264 -11.67 -18.82 3.02
CA GLU A 264 -12.21 -19.84 3.91
C GLU A 264 -11.91 -19.54 5.39
N TRP A 265 -12.73 -20.07 6.29
CA TRP A 265 -12.57 -19.86 7.74
C TRP A 265 -11.20 -20.34 8.24
N GLN A 266 -10.45 -19.44 8.87
CA GLN A 266 -9.18 -19.76 9.55
C GLN A 266 -9.05 -18.95 10.84
N SER A 267 -8.47 -19.55 11.87
CA SER A 267 -8.10 -18.85 13.09
C SER A 267 -6.82 -18.04 12.93
N VAL A 268 -6.56 -17.11 13.85
CA VAL A 268 -5.30 -16.35 13.94
C VAL A 268 -4.10 -17.30 14.00
N LEU A 269 -4.14 -18.34 14.83
CA LEU A 269 -3.07 -19.34 14.91
C LEU A 269 -2.77 -20.00 13.56
N HIS A 270 -3.81 -20.48 12.87
CA HIS A 270 -3.67 -21.22 11.62
C HIS A 270 -3.13 -20.33 10.49
N HIS A 271 -3.74 -19.17 10.25
CA HIS A 271 -3.26 -18.24 9.22
C HIS A 271 -1.83 -17.78 9.51
N THR A 272 -1.54 -17.39 10.76
CA THR A 272 -0.20 -16.94 11.15
C THR A 272 0.85 -18.03 10.94
N ARG A 273 0.50 -19.31 11.16
CA ARG A 273 1.38 -20.45 10.86
C ARG A 273 1.67 -20.55 9.37
N ASP A 274 0.66 -20.41 8.51
CA ASP A 274 0.84 -20.38 7.05
C ASP A 274 1.78 -19.23 6.65
N VAL A 275 1.62 -18.05 7.22
CA VAL A 275 2.52 -16.89 6.99
C VAL A 275 3.95 -17.20 7.41
N CYS A 276 4.16 -17.83 8.57
CA CYS A 276 5.50 -18.21 9.03
C CYS A 276 6.16 -19.21 8.07
N GLN A 277 5.40 -20.18 7.54
CA GLN A 277 5.91 -21.14 6.56
C GLN A 277 6.29 -20.48 5.23
N GLU A 278 5.47 -19.54 4.74
CA GLU A 278 5.80 -18.76 3.54
C GLU A 278 7.01 -17.86 3.75
N LEU A 279 7.15 -17.27 4.95
CA LEU A 279 8.32 -16.47 5.29
C LEU A 279 9.58 -17.34 5.29
N GLU A 280 9.59 -18.51 5.94
CA GLU A 280 10.76 -19.41 5.90
C GLU A 280 11.12 -19.84 4.47
N SER A 281 10.11 -20.09 3.62
CA SER A 281 10.32 -20.37 2.20
C SER A 281 11.00 -19.21 1.45
N ILE A 282 10.68 -17.96 1.80
CA ILE A 282 11.38 -16.78 1.27
C ILE A 282 12.80 -16.67 1.83
N LEU A 283 12.96 -16.84 3.15
CA LEU A 283 14.24 -16.63 3.85
C LEU A 283 15.29 -17.72 3.58
N THR A 284 14.87 -18.89 3.09
CA THR A 284 15.78 -19.99 2.69
C THR A 284 16.35 -19.82 1.28
N HIS A 285 15.90 -18.81 0.52
CA HIS A 285 16.48 -18.50 -0.78
C HIS A 285 17.88 -17.90 -0.59
N GLU A 286 18.91 -18.55 -1.15
CA GLU A 286 20.34 -18.26 -0.91
C GLU A 286 20.67 -16.77 -1.10
N GLU A 287 20.29 -16.18 -2.23
CA GLU A 287 20.55 -14.76 -2.54
C GLU A 287 19.91 -13.76 -1.56
N LEU A 288 18.78 -14.13 -0.94
CA LEU A 288 18.10 -13.28 0.04
C LEU A 288 18.72 -13.48 1.42
N HIS A 289 19.04 -14.72 1.77
CA HIS A 289 19.64 -15.10 3.04
C HIS A 289 20.97 -14.37 3.26
N GLU A 290 21.83 -14.33 2.25
CA GLU A 290 23.15 -13.65 2.32
C GLU A 290 23.06 -12.13 2.55
N ARG A 291 21.91 -11.51 2.25
CA ARG A 291 21.68 -10.06 2.41
C ARG A 291 21.09 -9.69 3.76
N LEU A 292 20.68 -10.68 4.55
CA LEU A 292 20.04 -10.51 5.85
C LEU A 292 21.03 -10.84 6.96
N THR A 293 20.95 -10.08 8.04
CA THR A 293 21.68 -10.34 9.28
C THR A 293 20.88 -11.32 10.15
N ASP A 294 21.55 -11.97 11.10
CA ASP A 294 20.87 -12.81 12.11
C ASP A 294 19.78 -12.03 12.87
N SER A 295 20.03 -10.74 13.11
CA SER A 295 19.07 -9.82 13.73
C SER A 295 17.83 -9.61 12.87
N ASP A 296 17.99 -9.39 11.55
CA ASP A 296 16.84 -9.27 10.64
C ASP A 296 16.02 -10.57 10.60
N LEU A 297 16.70 -11.73 10.53
CA LEU A 297 16.04 -13.03 10.49
C LEU A 297 15.26 -13.31 11.79
N LYS A 298 15.87 -13.00 12.95
CA LYS A 298 15.22 -13.10 14.26
C LYS A 298 13.97 -12.23 14.32
N VAL A 299 14.08 -10.97 13.92
CA VAL A 299 12.97 -10.00 13.99
C VAL A 299 11.86 -10.32 12.98
N LEU A 300 12.19 -10.72 11.75
CA LEU A 300 11.20 -11.10 10.73
C LEU A 300 10.36 -12.30 11.17
N ARG A 301 11.00 -13.34 11.72
CA ARG A 301 10.31 -14.53 12.25
C ARG A 301 9.35 -14.17 13.37
N LEU A 302 9.78 -13.29 14.27
CA LEU A 302 8.95 -12.83 15.37
C LEU A 302 7.81 -11.93 14.86
N ALA A 303 8.07 -11.03 13.91
CA ALA A 303 7.06 -10.19 13.30
C ALA A 303 5.97 -11.03 12.62
N ALA A 304 6.34 -12.07 11.86
CA ALA A 304 5.38 -12.98 11.25
C ALA A 304 4.47 -13.67 12.28
N ARG A 305 5.01 -14.09 13.43
CA ARG A 305 4.21 -14.72 14.49
C ARG A 305 3.22 -13.76 15.18
N TRP A 306 3.51 -12.46 15.17
CA TRP A 306 2.73 -11.47 15.92
C TRP A 306 1.83 -10.58 15.06
N HIS A 307 2.06 -10.50 13.75
CA HIS A 307 1.44 -9.47 12.88
C HIS A 307 -0.10 -9.42 12.97
N ASP A 308 -0.74 -10.59 13.07
CA ASP A 308 -2.20 -10.73 13.02
C ASP A 308 -2.86 -10.89 14.40
N ARG A 309 -2.09 -10.81 15.49
CA ARG A 309 -2.63 -10.97 16.86
C ARG A 309 -3.78 -10.01 17.16
N GLY A 310 -3.69 -8.77 16.66
CA GLY A 310 -4.71 -7.73 16.81
C GLY A 310 -6.06 -8.07 16.18
N LYS A 311 -6.17 -9.12 15.36
CA LYS A 311 -7.47 -9.63 14.89
C LYS A 311 -8.31 -10.24 16.01
N ALA A 312 -7.68 -10.60 17.13
CA ALA A 312 -8.37 -10.98 18.36
C ALA A 312 -9.16 -9.81 18.99
N HIS A 313 -8.91 -8.57 18.57
CA HIS A 313 -9.59 -7.40 19.10
C HIS A 313 -11.10 -7.41 18.80
N LEU A 314 -11.91 -6.96 19.76
CA LEU A 314 -13.37 -6.98 19.66
C LEU A 314 -13.90 -6.20 18.45
N SER A 315 -13.27 -5.06 18.11
CA SER A 315 -13.70 -4.28 16.95
C SER A 315 -13.38 -4.95 15.62
N PHE A 316 -12.39 -5.86 15.56
CA PHE A 316 -12.13 -6.68 14.38
C PHE A 316 -13.17 -7.79 14.26
N THR A 317 -13.36 -8.57 15.32
CA THR A 317 -14.34 -9.69 15.33
C THR A 317 -15.77 -9.22 15.11
N ALA A 318 -16.12 -8.02 15.57
CA ALA A 318 -17.43 -7.40 15.32
C ALA A 318 -17.71 -7.07 13.84
N LYS A 319 -16.69 -7.08 12.97
CA LYS A 319 -16.86 -6.99 11.50
C LYS A 319 -17.51 -8.26 10.92
N ILE A 320 -17.51 -9.36 11.65
CA ILE A 320 -18.09 -10.64 11.25
C ILE A 320 -19.48 -10.79 11.87
N LYS A 321 -20.41 -11.40 11.14
CA LYS A 321 -21.77 -11.72 11.59
C LYS A 321 -21.73 -12.70 12.77
N ALA A 322 -22.41 -12.36 13.86
CA ALA A 322 -22.43 -13.18 15.06
C ALA A 322 -23.05 -14.56 14.81
N GLU A 323 -24.07 -14.62 13.95
CA GLU A 323 -24.72 -15.85 13.49
C GLU A 323 -23.77 -16.75 12.67
N SER A 324 -22.85 -16.16 11.91
CA SER A 324 -21.86 -16.93 11.16
C SER A 324 -20.79 -17.51 12.07
N LEU A 325 -20.37 -16.76 13.10
CA LEU A 325 -19.41 -17.24 14.09
C LEU A 325 -20.00 -18.33 15.00
N SER A 326 -21.30 -18.30 15.29
CA SER A 326 -21.93 -19.27 16.20
C SER A 326 -22.23 -20.63 15.56
N HIS A 327 -22.03 -20.80 14.25
CA HIS A 327 -22.17 -22.10 13.59
C HIS A 327 -21.18 -23.12 14.17
N SER A 328 -21.67 -24.32 14.48
CA SER A 328 -20.88 -25.38 15.13
C SER A 328 -19.65 -25.79 14.32
N GLU A 329 -19.78 -25.87 13.00
CA GLU A 329 -18.67 -26.18 12.09
C GLU A 329 -17.59 -25.10 12.10
N VAL A 330 -17.99 -23.82 12.20
CA VAL A 330 -17.07 -22.69 12.30
C VAL A 330 -16.35 -22.71 13.65
N GLN A 331 -17.08 -22.92 14.74
CA GLN A 331 -16.48 -23.07 16.07
C GLN A 331 -15.50 -24.23 16.14
N GLN A 332 -15.80 -25.36 15.47
CA GLN A 332 -14.90 -26.50 15.37
C GLN A 332 -13.65 -26.15 14.55
N ARG A 333 -13.79 -25.48 13.40
CA ARG A 333 -12.64 -25.05 12.57
C ARG A 333 -11.75 -24.03 13.26
N LEU A 334 -12.33 -23.15 14.06
CA LEU A 334 -11.59 -22.11 14.78
C LEU A 334 -10.97 -22.62 16.09
N GLU A 335 -11.42 -23.78 16.60
CA GLU A 335 -10.89 -24.39 17.83
C GLU A 335 -10.93 -23.44 19.04
N GLY A 336 -11.96 -22.59 19.11
CA GLY A 336 -12.09 -21.57 20.16
C GLY A 336 -11.13 -20.37 20.03
N GLN A 337 -10.32 -20.31 18.98
CA GLN A 337 -9.43 -19.19 18.68
C GLN A 337 -10.12 -18.08 17.89
N PRO A 338 -9.63 -16.83 17.97
CA PRO A 338 -10.17 -15.74 17.18
C PRO A 338 -10.04 -16.00 15.65
N PRO A 339 -11.03 -15.58 14.84
CA PRO A 339 -10.96 -15.70 13.39
C PRO A 339 -9.96 -14.70 12.80
N ALA A 340 -9.10 -15.17 11.89
CA ALA A 340 -8.29 -14.31 11.04
C ALA A 340 -8.86 -14.12 9.64
N LYS A 341 -9.53 -15.16 9.12
CA LYS A 341 -10.15 -15.18 7.79
C LYS A 341 -11.58 -15.69 7.88
N ALA A 342 -12.44 -15.18 7.00
CA ALA A 342 -13.85 -15.60 6.90
C ALA A 342 -14.39 -15.39 5.48
N PRO A 343 -15.39 -16.18 5.04
CA PRO A 343 -15.91 -16.09 3.68
C PRO A 343 -16.69 -14.80 3.47
N GLU A 344 -16.81 -14.37 2.22
CA GLU A 344 -17.33 -13.04 1.86
C GLU A 344 -18.70 -12.72 2.50
N HIS A 345 -19.57 -13.73 2.59
CA HIS A 345 -20.92 -13.61 3.12
C HIS A 345 -20.99 -13.49 4.66
N ALA A 346 -19.93 -13.87 5.37
CA ALA A 346 -19.83 -13.78 6.84
C ALA A 346 -19.51 -12.35 7.31
N TRP A 347 -18.95 -11.51 6.45
CA TRP A 347 -18.61 -10.12 6.79
C TRP A 347 -19.85 -9.22 6.80
N ARG A 348 -19.96 -8.35 7.79
CA ARG A 348 -21.00 -7.34 7.93
C ARG A 348 -20.76 -6.19 6.96
N ARG A 349 -21.78 -5.85 6.17
CA ARG A 349 -21.75 -4.80 5.14
C ARG A 349 -22.71 -3.65 5.41
N ASP A 350 -23.55 -3.80 6.43
CA ASP A 350 -24.45 -2.77 6.88
C ASP A 350 -23.65 -1.54 7.34
N PRO A 351 -24.13 -0.32 7.03
CA PRO A 351 -23.47 0.90 7.43
C PRO A 351 -23.43 1.04 8.95
N LEU A 352 -22.31 1.52 9.48
CA LEU A 352 -22.22 2.01 10.85
C LEU A 352 -23.24 3.13 11.04
N ARG A 353 -24.03 3.04 12.10
CA ARG A 353 -25.04 4.02 12.48
C ARG A 353 -24.99 4.22 13.98
N THR A 354 -25.34 5.42 14.41
CA THR A 354 -25.53 5.72 15.84
C THR A 354 -26.54 4.74 16.45
N GLN A 355 -26.29 4.40 17.71
CA GLN A 355 -27.15 3.54 18.52
C GLN A 355 -27.67 4.34 19.71
N PRO A 356 -28.92 4.11 20.17
CA PRO A 356 -29.40 4.70 21.41
C PRO A 356 -28.44 4.46 22.58
N LEU A 357 -28.28 5.46 23.45
CA LEU A 357 -27.46 5.34 24.66
C LEU A 357 -27.91 4.17 25.56
N GLU A 358 -29.18 3.78 25.49
CA GLU A 358 -29.80 2.71 26.25
C GLU A 358 -29.60 1.32 25.64
N THR A 359 -28.96 1.20 24.46
CA THR A 359 -28.72 -0.11 23.82
C THR A 359 -27.97 -1.04 24.78
N PRO A 360 -28.51 -2.24 25.09
CA PRO A 360 -27.85 -3.18 25.97
C PRO A 360 -26.46 -3.53 25.46
N ASP A 361 -25.49 -3.66 26.38
CA ASP A 361 -24.08 -3.84 26.02
C ASP A 361 -23.82 -5.03 25.07
N LYS A 362 -24.56 -6.13 25.27
CA LYS A 362 -24.52 -7.33 24.43
C LYS A 362 -25.05 -7.13 22.99
N GLN A 363 -25.80 -6.06 22.76
CA GLN A 363 -26.38 -5.70 21.45
C GLN A 363 -25.65 -4.52 20.80
N ARG A 364 -24.64 -3.95 21.48
CA ARG A 364 -23.86 -2.84 20.94
C ARG A 364 -23.01 -3.31 19.78
N ASP A 365 -23.01 -2.53 18.71
CA ASP A 365 -22.13 -2.76 17.58
C ASP A 365 -20.74 -2.24 17.92
N ARG A 366 -19.79 -3.16 18.12
CA ARG A 366 -18.40 -2.85 18.51
C ARG A 366 -17.49 -2.50 17.33
N ARG A 367 -18.02 -2.48 16.10
CA ARG A 367 -17.23 -2.07 14.93
C ARG A 367 -16.86 -0.60 15.04
N ARG A 368 -15.57 -0.31 14.86
CA ARG A 368 -15.05 1.05 14.80
C ARG A 368 -14.58 1.36 13.38
N PRO A 369 -14.91 2.53 12.81
CA PRO A 369 -14.41 2.92 11.50
C PRO A 369 -12.88 2.99 11.52
N GLY A 370 -12.24 2.64 10.40
CA GLY A 370 -10.78 2.68 10.31
C GLY A 370 -10.02 1.70 11.23
N HIS A 371 -10.66 0.79 11.96
CA HIS A 371 -9.98 -0.12 12.90
C HIS A 371 -8.89 -0.97 12.22
N ARG A 372 -7.66 -0.86 12.75
CA ARG A 372 -6.44 -1.55 12.32
C ARG A 372 -5.99 -2.61 13.29
N HIS A 373 -5.90 -3.85 12.82
CA HIS A 373 -5.42 -4.95 13.64
C HIS A 373 -3.89 -4.89 13.79
N GLU A 374 -3.17 -4.38 12.78
CA GLU A 374 -1.73 -4.20 12.80
C GLU A 374 -1.26 -3.28 13.93
N LEU A 375 -2.01 -2.20 14.21
CA LEU A 375 -1.73 -1.31 15.33
C LEU A 375 -2.00 -2.01 16.66
N ALA A 376 -3.13 -2.72 16.78
CA ALA A 376 -3.44 -3.49 17.97
C ALA A 376 -2.36 -4.56 18.25
N SER A 377 -1.87 -5.25 17.22
CA SER A 377 -0.74 -6.20 17.33
C SER A 377 0.51 -5.52 17.85
N ALA A 378 0.91 -4.38 17.27
CA ALA A 378 2.11 -3.64 17.65
C ALA A 378 2.05 -3.11 19.09
N LEU A 379 0.93 -2.50 19.49
CA LEU A 379 0.72 -2.04 20.87
C LEU A 379 0.70 -3.21 21.86
N SER A 380 0.24 -4.38 21.43
CA SER A 380 0.25 -5.57 22.27
C SER A 380 1.65 -6.11 22.55
N ILE A 381 2.59 -5.94 21.60
CA ILE A 381 4.02 -6.27 21.78
C ILE A 381 4.65 -5.33 22.82
N LEU A 382 4.38 -4.02 22.69
CA LEU A 382 4.79 -3.00 23.65
C LEU A 382 4.30 -3.33 25.06
N GLU A 383 3.01 -3.60 25.21
CA GLU A 383 2.43 -3.87 26.52
C GLU A 383 2.90 -5.21 27.10
N THR A 384 3.03 -6.27 26.29
CA THR A 384 3.57 -7.55 26.78
C THR A 384 4.98 -7.39 27.34
N LEU A 385 5.89 -6.73 26.62
CA LEU A 385 7.24 -6.51 27.14
C LEU A 385 7.22 -5.57 28.35
N TYR A 386 6.38 -4.53 28.35
CA TYR A 386 6.26 -3.63 29.49
C TYR A 386 5.80 -4.36 30.76
N LEU A 387 4.76 -5.21 30.67
CA LEU A 387 4.27 -5.97 31.83
C LEU A 387 5.29 -6.96 32.38
N ALA A 388 6.20 -7.46 31.54
CA ALA A 388 7.25 -8.37 31.96
C ALA A 388 8.51 -7.65 32.47
N ASN A 389 8.94 -6.61 31.77
CA ASN A 389 10.14 -5.87 32.08
C ASN A 389 9.94 -4.36 31.79
N PRO A 390 9.31 -3.62 32.71
CA PRO A 390 9.18 -2.16 32.61
C PRO A 390 10.53 -1.44 32.57
N ALA A 391 11.62 -2.15 32.92
CA ALA A 391 12.96 -1.63 32.95
C ALA A 391 13.79 -1.92 31.69
N HIS A 392 13.21 -2.60 30.71
CA HIS A 392 13.87 -2.93 29.45
C HIS A 392 14.41 -1.69 28.73
N GLU A 393 15.53 -1.82 28.02
CA GLU A 393 16.17 -0.70 27.32
C GLU A 393 15.29 -0.07 26.24
N ALA A 394 14.34 -0.83 25.69
CA ALA A 394 13.31 -0.32 24.78
C ALA A 394 12.43 0.79 25.40
N PHE A 395 12.32 0.86 26.72
CA PHE A 395 11.57 1.89 27.46
C PHE A 395 12.50 2.87 28.19
N ALA A 396 13.81 2.81 27.93
CA ALA A 396 14.77 3.69 28.56
C ALA A 396 14.56 5.14 28.10
N TRP A 397 14.67 6.03 29.09
CA TRP A 397 14.65 7.47 28.89
C TRP A 397 16.06 7.96 28.55
N PRO A 398 16.22 9.03 27.77
CA PRO A 398 17.52 9.64 27.50
C PRO A 398 18.23 10.06 28.79
N ASP A 399 19.56 10.04 28.78
CA ASP A 399 20.37 10.43 29.92
C ASP A 399 20.03 11.84 30.41
N GLY A 400 19.90 11.99 31.73
CA GLY A 400 19.58 13.28 32.36
C GLY A 400 18.09 13.64 32.40
N LEU A 401 17.20 12.79 31.86
CA LEU A 401 15.75 12.93 32.00
C LEU A 401 15.18 11.81 32.86
N SER A 402 14.16 12.12 33.67
CA SER A 402 13.48 11.17 34.53
C SER A 402 11.97 11.20 34.33
N ARG A 403 11.29 10.09 34.67
CA ARG A 403 9.83 9.97 34.62
C ARG A 403 9.14 11.06 35.46
N THR A 404 9.74 11.44 36.58
CA THR A 404 9.21 12.48 37.48
C THR A 404 9.21 13.86 36.87
N ASP A 405 10.13 14.16 35.93
CA ASP A 405 10.18 15.45 35.23
C ASP A 405 8.95 15.65 34.32
N PHE A 406 8.23 14.56 34.02
CA PHE A 406 7.08 14.53 33.10
C PHE A 406 5.83 13.95 33.77
N GLY A 407 5.71 14.11 35.10
CA GLY A 407 4.50 13.75 35.84
C GLY A 407 4.26 12.24 36.01
N GLY A 408 5.24 11.40 35.69
CA GLY A 408 5.22 9.98 36.00
C GLY A 408 5.71 9.66 37.41
N ASP A 409 5.33 8.49 37.92
CA ASP A 409 5.81 8.00 39.21
C ASP A 409 7.32 7.78 39.23
N SER A 410 7.93 7.99 40.40
CA SER A 410 9.37 7.78 40.63
C SER A 410 9.78 6.31 40.57
N GLU A 411 8.86 5.40 40.90
CA GLU A 411 9.09 3.96 40.85
C GLU A 411 8.47 3.35 39.59
N ARG A 412 9.22 2.48 38.92
CA ARG A 412 8.69 1.67 37.82
C ARG A 412 7.74 0.63 38.41
N PRO A 413 6.65 0.27 37.71
CA PRO A 413 5.80 -0.82 38.15
C PRO A 413 6.61 -2.11 38.31
N SER A 414 6.19 -2.98 39.23
CA SER A 414 6.73 -4.34 39.30
C SER A 414 6.28 -5.15 38.08
N PRO A 415 7.12 -6.08 37.58
CA PRO A 415 6.69 -7.09 36.62
C PRO A 415 5.40 -7.80 37.07
N VAL A 416 4.44 -7.87 36.15
CA VAL A 416 3.15 -8.56 36.33
C VAL A 416 3.20 -9.95 35.68
N VAL A 417 4.05 -10.13 34.68
CA VAL A 417 4.27 -11.40 33.97
C VAL A 417 5.71 -11.86 34.18
N CYS A 418 5.93 -13.18 34.24
CA CYS A 418 7.28 -13.74 34.43
C CYS A 418 8.14 -13.50 33.18
N PRO A 419 9.30 -12.82 33.29
CA PRO A 419 10.18 -12.55 32.14
C PRO A 419 10.74 -13.81 31.46
N ASP A 420 10.85 -14.90 32.21
CA ASP A 420 11.42 -16.18 31.74
C ASP A 420 10.39 -17.10 31.08
N GLU A 421 9.11 -16.71 31.04
CA GLU A 421 8.13 -17.44 30.23
C GLU A 421 8.62 -17.45 28.77
N PRO A 422 8.66 -18.61 28.08
CA PRO A 422 9.29 -18.72 26.76
C PRO A 422 8.84 -17.65 25.77
N PHE A 423 7.55 -17.29 25.81
CA PHE A 423 6.93 -16.25 24.99
C PHE A 423 7.46 -14.85 25.25
N VAL A 424 7.59 -14.50 26.53
CA VAL A 424 8.04 -13.19 27.00
C VAL A 424 9.55 -13.07 26.84
N LYS A 425 10.27 -14.18 27.07
CA LYS A 425 11.71 -14.26 26.93
C LYS A 425 12.16 -13.85 25.53
N GLU A 426 11.46 -14.30 24.48
CA GLU A 426 11.78 -13.91 23.11
C GLU A 426 11.74 -12.39 22.89
N LEU A 427 10.79 -11.68 23.51
CA LEU A 427 10.71 -10.22 23.46
C LEU A 427 11.76 -9.55 24.35
N ASN A 428 11.98 -10.10 25.54
CA ASN A 428 12.92 -9.57 26.53
C ASN A 428 14.39 -9.75 26.14
N ASP A 429 14.68 -10.69 25.24
CA ASP A 429 16.01 -10.93 24.67
C ASP A 429 16.30 -10.02 23.46
N LEU A 430 15.36 -9.15 23.03
CA LEU A 430 15.60 -8.22 21.93
C LEU A 430 16.33 -6.99 22.45
N CYS A 431 17.32 -6.50 21.69
CA CYS A 431 17.82 -5.16 21.97
C CYS A 431 16.78 -4.09 21.56
N ARG A 432 16.99 -2.84 21.96
CA ARG A 432 16.13 -1.69 21.61
C ARG A 432 15.85 -1.62 20.10
N ASP A 433 16.90 -1.73 19.30
CA ASP A 433 16.83 -1.64 17.84
C ASP A 433 16.05 -2.79 17.19
N GLU A 434 16.20 -4.01 17.73
CA GLU A 434 15.46 -5.19 17.30
C GLU A 434 13.98 -5.09 17.68
N PHE A 435 13.71 -4.59 18.89
CA PHE A 435 12.38 -4.41 19.41
C PHE A 435 11.60 -3.33 18.64
N ASP A 436 12.22 -2.18 18.39
CA ASP A 436 11.60 -1.13 17.59
C ASP A 436 11.33 -1.60 16.15
N LEU A 437 12.27 -2.35 15.56
CA LEU A 437 12.07 -2.94 14.23
C LEU A 437 10.92 -3.96 14.21
N LEU A 438 10.79 -4.80 15.25
CA LEU A 438 9.67 -5.73 15.39
C LEU A 438 8.33 -4.99 15.41
N VAL A 439 8.20 -3.99 16.27
CA VAL A 439 6.99 -3.17 16.41
C VAL A 439 6.66 -2.46 15.10
N TYR A 440 7.69 -1.93 14.42
CA TYR A 440 7.53 -1.31 13.09
C TYR A 440 7.00 -2.30 12.06
N LEU A 441 7.65 -3.46 11.86
CA LEU A 441 7.25 -4.41 10.82
C LEU A 441 5.83 -4.93 11.05
N VAL A 442 5.46 -5.17 12.31
CA VAL A 442 4.10 -5.59 12.67
C VAL A 442 3.07 -4.49 12.39
N ALA A 443 3.36 -3.22 12.68
CA ALA A 443 2.42 -2.13 12.36
C ALA A 443 2.38 -1.79 10.86
N ALA A 444 3.51 -1.89 10.18
CA ALA A 444 3.69 -1.42 8.81
C ALA A 444 3.28 -2.45 7.75
N HIS A 445 2.96 -3.71 8.10
CA HIS A 445 2.78 -4.76 7.08
C HIS A 445 1.63 -4.52 6.08
N HIS A 446 0.65 -3.65 6.36
CA HIS A 446 -0.35 -3.16 5.38
C HIS A 446 -0.04 -1.77 4.81
N GLY A 447 1.05 -1.14 5.24
CA GLY A 447 1.49 0.19 4.85
C GLY A 447 0.67 1.35 5.46
N LYS A 448 -0.27 1.06 6.37
CA LYS A 448 -1.22 2.07 6.90
C LYS A 448 -0.77 2.73 8.20
N VAL A 449 0.13 2.09 8.95
CA VAL A 449 0.77 2.62 10.17
C VAL A 449 2.27 2.45 10.03
N ARG A 450 2.97 3.49 9.55
CA ARG A 450 4.42 3.49 9.33
C ARG A 450 5.09 4.51 10.25
N MET A 451 5.43 5.69 9.74
CA MET A 451 6.25 6.68 10.45
C MET A 451 5.48 7.55 11.45
N SER A 452 4.15 7.61 11.35
CA SER A 452 3.33 8.41 12.25
C SER A 452 2.14 7.62 12.78
N LEU A 453 1.86 7.82 14.07
CA LEU A 453 0.68 7.30 14.76
C LEU A 453 -0.16 8.49 15.20
N ARG A 454 -1.33 8.66 14.59
CA ARG A 454 -2.26 9.75 14.90
C ARG A 454 -3.70 9.34 14.62
N SER A 455 -4.64 10.07 15.21
CA SER A 455 -6.06 9.99 14.88
C SER A 455 -6.28 10.33 13.41
N SER A 456 -7.21 9.61 12.80
CA SER A 456 -7.73 9.85 11.46
C SER A 456 -9.08 10.58 11.53
N PRO A 457 -9.57 11.18 10.44
CA PRO A 457 -10.92 11.78 10.43
C PRO A 457 -12.05 10.82 10.79
N ASP A 458 -11.82 9.51 10.65
CA ASP A 458 -12.74 8.45 11.06
C ASP A 458 -12.76 8.23 12.59
N ASP A 459 -11.66 8.56 13.28
CA ASP A 459 -11.55 8.42 14.73
C ASP A 459 -12.35 9.49 15.48
N ASP A 460 -12.53 10.66 14.87
CA ASP A 460 -13.27 11.80 15.43
C ASP A 460 -14.79 11.72 15.18
N ARG A 461 -15.29 10.62 14.60
CA ARG A 461 -16.70 10.52 14.20
C ARG A 461 -17.61 10.32 15.39
N ASP A 462 -18.69 11.08 15.43
CA ASP A 462 -19.79 10.97 16.39
C ASP A 462 -21.01 10.21 15.81
N ASP A 463 -21.06 10.05 14.49
CA ASP A 463 -22.15 9.40 13.74
C ASP A 463 -22.05 7.85 13.69
N VAL A 464 -21.36 7.26 14.65
CA VAL A 464 -20.99 5.84 14.71
C VAL A 464 -21.63 5.14 15.92
N PRO A 465 -21.74 3.80 15.94
CA PRO A 465 -22.41 3.09 17.04
C PRO A 465 -21.69 3.20 18.39
N ASP A 466 -20.37 3.35 18.34
CA ASP A 466 -19.49 3.42 19.50
C ASP A 466 -18.55 4.63 19.31
N PRO A 467 -19.02 5.87 19.55
CA PRO A 467 -18.18 7.06 19.44
C PRO A 467 -17.11 7.07 20.55
N VAL A 468 -15.98 7.72 20.30
CA VAL A 468 -14.91 7.82 21.30
C VAL A 468 -15.41 8.57 22.55
N PRO A 469 -15.18 8.06 23.77
CA PRO A 469 -15.47 8.82 24.98
C PRO A 469 -14.64 10.09 25.05
N ALA A 470 -15.15 11.10 25.77
CA ALA A 470 -14.36 12.28 26.09
C ALA A 470 -13.05 11.89 26.78
N ASP A 471 -11.97 12.63 26.50
CA ASP A 471 -10.65 12.45 27.11
C ASP A 471 -9.98 11.08 26.88
N THR A 472 -10.44 10.30 25.90
CA THR A 472 -9.83 9.01 25.52
C THR A 472 -9.07 9.15 24.20
N ARG A 473 -7.80 8.75 24.17
CA ARG A 473 -7.02 8.74 22.91
C ARG A 473 -7.55 7.63 22.02
N GLN A 474 -7.72 7.94 20.73
CA GLN A 474 -8.06 6.97 19.68
C GLN A 474 -7.19 7.22 18.45
N ALA A 475 -6.63 6.15 17.90
CA ALA A 475 -5.95 6.19 16.62
C ALA A 475 -6.28 4.91 15.84
N ARG A 476 -6.72 5.09 14.59
CA ARG A 476 -6.97 3.98 13.67
C ARG A 476 -7.92 2.92 14.28
N GLY A 477 -8.96 3.38 14.95
CA GLY A 477 -9.98 2.59 15.65
C GLY A 477 -9.55 1.86 16.93
N VAL A 478 -8.28 1.96 17.34
CA VAL A 478 -7.77 1.46 18.63
C VAL A 478 -7.82 2.59 19.66
N ARG A 479 -8.15 2.29 20.91
CA ARG A 479 -8.29 3.25 22.02
C ARG A 479 -7.42 2.88 23.21
N ASP A 480 -7.13 3.87 24.04
CA ASP A 480 -6.67 3.60 25.40
C ASP A 480 -7.69 2.74 26.16
N GLY A 481 -7.18 1.73 26.88
CA GLY A 481 -8.00 0.86 27.69
C GLY A 481 -8.69 -0.27 26.92
N ASP A 482 -8.48 -0.38 25.61
CA ASP A 482 -8.99 -1.51 24.84
C ASP A 482 -8.39 -2.82 25.34
N GLU A 483 -9.22 -3.84 25.53
CA GLU A 483 -8.77 -5.18 25.87
C GLU A 483 -8.48 -5.98 24.61
N LEU A 484 -7.26 -6.52 24.53
CA LEU A 484 -6.90 -7.55 23.57
C LEU A 484 -6.85 -8.89 24.32
N PRO A 485 -7.77 -9.83 24.05
CA PRO A 485 -7.84 -11.08 24.80
C PRO A 485 -6.61 -11.96 24.54
N LEU A 486 -6.48 -13.01 25.35
CA LEU A 486 -5.50 -14.06 25.08
C LEU A 486 -5.76 -14.66 23.69
N CYS A 487 -4.69 -15.00 23.00
CA CYS A 487 -4.76 -15.54 21.64
C CYS A 487 -3.60 -16.49 21.42
N GLU A 488 -3.85 -17.65 20.81
CA GLU A 488 -2.76 -18.52 20.41
C GLU A 488 -2.09 -17.98 19.14
N ILE A 489 -0.76 -17.96 19.16
CA ILE A 489 0.10 -17.69 18.01
C ILE A 489 1.07 -18.86 17.84
N PRO A 490 1.71 -19.04 16.67
CA PRO A 490 2.65 -20.14 16.48
C PRO A 490 3.81 -20.09 17.49
N ALA A 491 4.27 -21.26 17.93
CA ALA A 491 5.50 -21.39 18.69
C ALA A 491 6.74 -21.11 17.82
N ALA A 492 7.89 -20.84 18.45
CA ALA A 492 9.15 -20.57 17.73
C ALA A 492 9.60 -21.73 16.83
N ASP A 493 9.28 -22.96 17.22
CA ASP A 493 9.57 -24.19 16.46
C ASP A 493 8.51 -24.51 15.39
N LEU A 494 7.48 -23.67 15.26
CA LEU A 494 6.32 -23.84 14.39
C LEU A 494 5.60 -25.19 14.58
N SER A 495 5.67 -25.78 15.77
CA SER A 495 4.96 -27.00 16.11
C SER A 495 3.43 -26.85 16.01
N ALA A 496 2.73 -27.99 16.05
CA ALA A 496 1.28 -28.03 15.95
C ALA A 496 0.58 -27.33 17.14
N ALA A 497 1.21 -27.33 18.32
CA ALA A 497 0.73 -26.59 19.46
C ALA A 497 1.14 -25.10 19.34
N GLY A 498 0.17 -24.20 19.52
CA GLY A 498 0.45 -22.77 19.64
C GLY A 498 1.10 -22.42 20.98
N MET A 499 1.59 -21.19 21.07
CA MET A 499 1.91 -20.51 22.32
C MET A 499 0.80 -19.50 22.63
N VAL A 500 0.41 -19.39 23.90
CA VAL A 500 -0.64 -18.46 24.32
C VAL A 500 -0.04 -17.08 24.57
N ALA A 501 -0.39 -16.10 23.73
CA ALA A 501 -0.14 -14.71 24.04
C ALA A 501 -1.09 -14.24 25.16
N PRO A 502 -0.58 -13.60 26.23
CA PRO A 502 -1.41 -13.20 27.37
C PRO A 502 -2.37 -12.08 26.99
N GLY A 503 -3.55 -12.04 27.60
CA GLY A 503 -4.45 -10.90 27.44
C GLY A 503 -3.79 -9.60 27.94
N VAL A 504 -3.96 -8.51 27.20
CA VAL A 504 -3.35 -7.20 27.52
C VAL A 504 -4.34 -6.07 27.33
N THR A 505 -4.12 -4.97 28.05
CA THR A 505 -4.82 -3.70 27.83
C THR A 505 -3.95 -2.79 26.97
N LEU A 506 -4.48 -2.29 25.86
CA LEU A 506 -3.75 -1.47 24.91
C LEU A 506 -3.71 0.00 25.37
N TRP A 507 -2.57 0.65 25.13
CA TRP A 507 -2.34 2.05 25.47
C TRP A 507 -1.69 2.78 24.30
N LEU A 508 -2.20 3.97 23.99
CA LEU A 508 -1.76 4.86 22.93
C LEU A 508 -0.75 5.91 23.41
N ASP A 509 -0.12 5.73 24.56
CA ASP A 509 1.04 6.51 25.00
C ASP A 509 2.08 6.81 23.89
N PRO A 510 2.43 5.88 22.97
CA PRO A 510 3.38 6.19 21.90
C PRO A 510 2.86 7.20 20.87
N MET A 511 1.55 7.47 20.82
CA MET A 511 0.95 8.46 19.91
C MET A 511 1.38 9.89 20.26
N GLU A 512 1.67 10.17 21.53
CA GLU A 512 2.07 11.50 21.96
C GLU A 512 3.50 11.82 21.55
N LEU A 513 3.77 13.11 21.29
CA LEU A 513 5.12 13.56 20.98
C LEU A 513 6.00 13.57 22.24
N GLY A 514 7.25 13.14 22.08
CA GLY A 514 8.24 13.17 23.15
C GLY A 514 8.33 11.85 23.92
N LEU A 515 8.32 11.94 25.25
CA LEU A 515 8.52 10.81 26.17
C LEU A 515 7.24 10.57 26.98
N SER A 516 6.76 9.33 26.96
CA SER A 516 5.66 8.86 27.79
C SER A 516 6.19 8.18 29.05
N PRO A 517 5.55 8.36 30.21
CA PRO A 517 5.91 7.61 31.43
C PRO A 517 5.86 6.10 31.22
N ARG A 518 4.92 5.58 30.43
CA ARG A 518 4.76 4.14 30.21
C ARG A 518 5.84 3.57 29.30
N TYR A 519 5.94 4.05 28.07
CA TYR A 519 6.79 3.44 27.05
C TYR A 519 8.04 4.26 26.74
N GLY A 520 8.32 5.38 27.40
CA GLY A 520 9.43 6.24 27.02
C GLY A 520 9.21 6.85 25.63
N ALA A 521 10.13 6.65 24.70
CA ALA A 521 10.09 7.26 23.36
C ALA A 521 8.74 7.10 22.63
N SER A 522 8.26 8.20 22.05
CA SER A 522 7.11 8.24 21.16
C SER A 522 7.28 7.34 19.93
N TRP A 523 6.17 7.03 19.27
CA TRP A 523 6.14 6.33 17.99
C TRP A 523 7.02 7.04 16.97
N ARG A 524 6.86 8.36 16.83
CA ARG A 524 7.63 9.13 15.84
C ARG A 524 9.13 9.03 16.08
N GLU A 525 9.57 9.15 17.34
CA GLU A 525 10.98 9.06 17.72
C GLU A 525 11.55 7.68 17.36
N ARG A 526 10.87 6.60 17.78
CA ARG A 526 11.28 5.20 17.49
C ARG A 526 11.43 4.97 15.99
N MET A 527 10.40 5.34 15.21
CA MET A 527 10.39 5.09 13.77
C MET A 527 11.41 5.97 13.03
N GLN A 528 11.62 7.21 13.49
CA GLN A 528 12.65 8.10 12.93
C GLN A 528 14.06 7.53 13.13
N LEU A 529 14.37 7.04 14.33
CA LEU A 529 15.67 6.40 14.61
C LEU A 529 15.90 5.14 13.76
N LEU A 530 14.86 4.31 13.56
CA LEU A 530 14.94 3.18 12.64
C LEU A 530 15.22 3.62 11.20
N LEU A 531 14.52 4.65 10.72
CA LEU A 531 14.70 5.17 9.37
C LEU A 531 16.10 5.76 9.17
N GLU A 532 16.63 6.48 10.15
CA GLU A 532 17.99 7.01 10.11
C GLU A 532 19.06 5.92 10.12
N ARG A 533 18.86 4.87 10.93
CA ARG A 533 19.81 3.76 11.08
C ARG A 533 19.81 2.83 9.87
N LEU A 534 18.64 2.45 9.37
CA LEU A 534 18.48 1.44 8.32
C LEU A 534 18.35 2.05 6.92
N GLY A 535 17.89 3.30 6.84
CA GLY A 535 17.53 3.95 5.58
C GLY A 535 16.21 3.44 5.00
N PRO A 536 15.59 4.21 4.08
CA PRO A 536 14.27 3.91 3.54
C PRO A 536 14.23 2.58 2.77
N PHE A 537 15.29 2.24 2.03
CA PHE A 537 15.30 1.04 1.20
C PHE A 537 15.39 -0.26 2.01
N ARG A 538 16.24 -0.29 3.04
CA ARG A 538 16.38 -1.49 3.88
C ARG A 538 15.11 -1.72 4.69
N LEU A 539 14.53 -0.66 5.24
CA LEU A 539 13.30 -0.75 6.02
C LEU A 539 12.11 -1.19 5.13
N ALA A 540 11.97 -0.62 3.93
CA ALA A 540 10.99 -1.06 2.94
C ALA A 540 11.20 -2.52 2.50
N TYR A 541 12.45 -2.95 2.34
CA TYR A 541 12.78 -4.32 1.95
C TYR A 541 12.32 -5.32 3.01
N LEU A 542 12.59 -5.06 4.29
CA LEU A 542 12.13 -5.92 5.40
C LEU A 542 10.59 -5.95 5.51
N GLU A 543 9.93 -4.80 5.36
CA GLU A 543 8.46 -4.72 5.30
C GLU A 543 7.90 -5.57 4.13
N ALA A 544 8.53 -5.48 2.96
CA ALA A 544 8.11 -6.22 1.77
C ALA A 544 8.25 -7.74 1.92
N LEU A 545 9.25 -8.24 2.66
CA LEU A 545 9.40 -9.68 2.93
C LEU A 545 8.23 -10.22 3.77
N LEU A 546 7.86 -9.51 4.84
CA LEU A 546 6.72 -9.88 5.68
C LEU A 546 5.40 -9.79 4.90
N ARG A 547 5.19 -8.69 4.16
CA ARG A 547 4.01 -8.49 3.31
C ARG A 547 3.90 -9.57 2.23
N ALA A 548 5.02 -9.96 1.61
CA ALA A 548 5.04 -11.00 0.61
C ALA A 548 4.63 -12.36 1.20
N ALA A 549 5.10 -12.69 2.41
CA ALA A 549 4.70 -13.91 3.11
C ALA A 549 3.18 -13.94 3.39
N ASP A 550 2.61 -12.86 3.93
CA ASP A 550 1.17 -12.77 4.22
C ASP A 550 0.30 -12.86 2.96
N CYS A 551 0.71 -12.19 1.88
CA CYS A 551 0.04 -12.28 0.58
C CYS A 551 0.10 -13.70 0.01
N ARG A 552 1.26 -14.38 0.06
CA ARG A 552 1.42 -15.76 -0.44
C ARG A 552 0.58 -16.75 0.34
N ALA A 553 0.53 -16.63 1.67
CA ALA A 553 -0.30 -17.47 2.52
C ALA A 553 -1.79 -17.29 2.19
N SER A 554 -2.23 -16.03 2.06
CA SER A 554 -3.61 -15.70 1.68
C SER A 554 -3.98 -16.26 0.30
N MET A 555 -3.08 -16.19 -0.68
CA MET A 555 -3.29 -16.75 -2.03
C MET A 555 -3.41 -18.28 -2.02
N LYS A 556 -2.54 -18.98 -1.28
CA LYS A 556 -2.60 -20.45 -1.16
C LYS A 556 -3.91 -20.92 -0.52
N ASN A 557 -4.44 -20.15 0.43
CA ASN A 557 -5.70 -20.48 1.09
C ASN A 557 -6.89 -20.30 0.13
N ASP A 558 -6.87 -19.30 -0.72
CA ASP A 558 -7.87 -19.14 -1.78
C ASP A 558 -7.82 -20.30 -2.80
N GLU A 559 -6.63 -20.72 -3.23
CA GLU A 559 -6.46 -21.87 -4.14
C GLU A 559 -7.01 -23.17 -3.53
N ARG A 560 -6.69 -23.45 -2.25
CA ARG A 560 -7.22 -24.61 -1.51
C ARG A 560 -8.74 -24.59 -1.44
N GLY A 561 -9.35 -23.43 -1.15
CA GLY A 561 -10.80 -23.29 -1.08
C GLY A 561 -11.52 -23.49 -2.41
N THR A 562 -10.87 -23.18 -3.55
CA THR A 562 -11.45 -23.40 -4.89
C THR A 562 -11.31 -24.83 -5.41
N GLY A 563 -10.37 -25.62 -4.88
CA GLY A 563 -10.09 -26.98 -5.32
C GLY A 563 -10.99 -28.07 -4.71
N GLU A 564 -11.80 -27.74 -3.71
CA GLU A 564 -12.74 -28.65 -3.05
C GLU A 564 -14.21 -28.48 -3.51
N ALA A 565 -14.46 -27.68 -4.56
CA ALA A 565 -15.80 -27.39 -5.10
C ALA A 565 -16.23 -28.32 -6.25
#